data_AF-A0A7K3H8B4-F1
#
_entry.id   AF-A0A7K3H8B4-F1
#
_cell.length_a   1.000
_cell.length_b   1.000
_cell.length_c   1.000
_cell.angle_alpha   90.00
_cell.angle_beta   90.00
_cell.angle_gamma   90.00
#
_symmetry.space_group_name_H-M   'P 1'
#
loop_
_entity.id
_entity.type
_entity.pdbx_description
1 polymer ?
#
loop_
_entity_poly.entity_id
_entity_poly.type
_entity_poly.pdbx_seq_one_letter_code
_entity_poly.pdbx_strand_id
1 'polypeptide(L)'
;ALVTGGTVAMAGDALPDGPAVVLEGRLTEHRVLLWRDALGLTAERPVLGIGPDGFGALSETVRDTPGSDGKPHSAPLQLASEQGLPGVALLGAAFCWTLVALSRSPRSTPVVLTAGASLTVLAALAGVGNALSFPQVTVAAGLLAGVATSRPLTYGTIPEP
;
A
#
# COMPACT_ATOMS: atom_id res chain seq x y z
N ALA A 1 -0.28 -5.60 6.87
CA ALA A 1 0.40 -5.54 8.18
C ALA A 1 1.74 -6.27 8.14
N LEU A 2 1.80 -7.59 7.94
CA LEU A 2 3.07 -8.33 7.95
C LEU A 2 4.04 -7.89 6.84
N VAL A 3 3.56 -7.72 5.62
CA VAL A 3 4.41 -7.27 4.49
C VAL A 3 4.93 -5.85 4.72
N THR A 4 4.04 -4.93 5.10
CA THR A 4 4.42 -3.55 5.47
C THR A 4 5.39 -3.51 6.65
N GLY A 5 5.16 -4.30 7.69
CA GLY A 5 6.03 -4.41 8.85
C GLY A 5 7.38 -5.04 8.49
N GLY A 6 7.41 -6.02 7.58
CA GLY A 6 8.63 -6.59 7.02
C GLY A 6 9.43 -5.56 6.21
N THR A 7 8.77 -4.77 5.37
CA THR A 7 9.39 -3.65 4.63
C THR A 7 9.99 -2.61 5.58
N VAL A 8 9.26 -2.22 6.63
CA VAL A 8 9.75 -1.28 7.65
C VAL A 8 10.91 -1.87 8.47
N ALA A 9 10.80 -3.12 8.90
CA ALA A 9 11.85 -3.79 9.66
C ALA A 9 13.14 -3.96 8.83
N MET A 10 13.02 -4.25 7.53
CA MET A 10 14.16 -4.41 6.64
C MET A 10 14.87 -3.07 6.43
N ALA A 11 14.09 -2.02 6.24
CA ALA A 11 14.61 -0.66 6.09
C ALA A 11 15.28 -0.16 7.39
N GLY A 12 14.76 -0.53 8.56
CA GLY A 12 15.31 -0.17 9.87
C GLY A 12 16.43 -1.08 10.38
N ASP A 13 16.95 -2.00 9.56
CA ASP A 13 17.96 -3.01 9.95
C ASP A 13 17.57 -3.85 11.18
N ALA A 14 16.26 -4.05 11.35
CA ALA A 14 15.66 -4.70 12.52
C ALA A 14 15.28 -6.17 12.27
N LEU A 15 15.64 -6.75 11.11
CA LEU A 15 15.48 -8.18 10.86
C LEU A 15 16.69 -8.97 11.37
N PRO A 16 16.49 -10.21 11.85
CA PRO A 16 17.59 -11.14 12.07
C PRO A 16 18.36 -11.41 10.76
N ASP A 17 19.67 -11.64 10.85
CA ASP A 17 20.59 -11.74 9.69
C ASP A 17 20.14 -12.73 8.60
N GLY A 18 19.46 -13.82 8.96
CA GLY A 18 19.00 -14.86 8.02
C GLY A 18 17.97 -14.38 6.98
N PRO A 19 16.77 -13.93 7.39
CA PRO A 19 15.77 -13.39 6.47
C PRO A 19 16.18 -12.08 5.77
N ALA A 20 17.06 -11.27 6.36
CA ALA A 20 17.60 -10.06 5.73
C ALA A 20 18.39 -10.42 4.46
N VAL A 21 19.34 -11.35 4.54
CA VAL A 21 20.18 -11.77 3.40
C VAL A 21 19.37 -12.42 2.27
N VAL A 22 18.32 -13.19 2.59
CA VAL A 22 17.47 -13.83 1.57
C VAL A 22 16.56 -12.82 0.86
N LEU A 23 16.05 -11.80 1.57
CA LEU A 23 15.26 -10.74 0.95
C LEU A 23 16.15 -9.74 0.20
N GLU A 24 17.33 -9.38 0.69
CA GLU A 24 18.34 -8.57 -0.03
C GLU A 24 18.86 -9.28 -1.29
N GLY A 25 18.96 -10.62 -1.28
CA GLY A 25 19.27 -11.39 -2.49
C GLY A 25 18.16 -11.38 -3.55
N ARG A 26 16.94 -10.92 -3.22
CA ARG A 26 15.76 -10.88 -4.10
C ARG A 26 15.24 -9.46 -4.37
N LEU A 27 15.54 -8.51 -3.50
CA LEU A 27 15.29 -7.08 -3.62
C LEU A 27 16.63 -6.40 -3.95
N THR A 28 16.71 -5.63 -5.02
CA THR A 28 17.96 -4.95 -5.36
C THR A 28 18.44 -4.07 -4.20
N GLU A 29 19.74 -4.07 -3.90
CA GLU A 29 20.40 -3.25 -2.87
C GLU A 29 19.93 -1.79 -2.92
N HIS A 30 19.77 -1.26 -4.14
CA HIS A 30 19.21 0.06 -4.42
C HIS A 30 17.83 0.32 -3.77
N ARG A 31 16.91 -0.66 -3.74
CA ARG A 31 15.60 -0.47 -3.09
C ARG A 31 15.71 -0.36 -1.58
N VAL A 32 16.62 -1.12 -0.97
CA VAL A 32 16.83 -1.06 0.48
C VAL A 32 17.34 0.32 0.87
N LEU A 33 18.23 0.91 0.08
CA LEU A 33 18.71 2.28 0.27
C LEU A 33 17.57 3.31 0.15
N LEU A 34 16.72 3.20 -0.88
CA LEU A 34 15.54 4.06 -1.01
C LEU A 34 14.58 3.95 0.18
N TRP A 35 14.42 2.76 0.76
CA TRP A 35 13.58 2.56 1.93
C TRP A 35 14.21 3.15 3.20
N ARG A 36 15.54 3.06 3.35
CA ARG A 36 16.29 3.72 4.42
C ARG A 36 16.13 5.24 4.37
N ASP A 37 16.28 5.84 3.19
CA ASP A 37 16.04 7.28 3.00
C ASP A 37 14.62 7.67 3.42
N ALA A 38 13.62 6.86 3.05
CA ALA A 38 12.22 7.16 3.38
C ALA A 38 11.97 7.10 4.90
N LEU A 39 12.57 6.13 5.59
CA LEU A 39 12.51 6.06 7.05
C LEU A 39 13.21 7.25 7.72
N GLY A 40 14.39 7.65 7.22
CA GLY A 40 15.12 8.82 7.73
C GLY A 40 14.28 10.09 7.62
N LEU A 41 13.74 10.36 6.43
CA LEU A 41 12.86 11.52 6.18
C LEU A 41 11.58 11.47 7.02
N THR A 42 11.01 10.28 7.23
CA THR A 42 9.87 10.10 8.14
C THR A 42 10.23 10.46 9.58
N ALA A 43 11.40 10.00 10.06
CA ALA A 43 11.84 10.25 11.43
C ALA A 43 12.08 11.74 11.70
N GLU A 44 12.51 12.50 10.70
CA GLU A 44 12.67 13.95 10.80
C GLU A 44 11.33 14.71 10.89
N ARG A 45 10.29 14.24 10.20
CA ARG A 45 8.96 14.90 10.15
C ARG A 45 7.81 13.90 10.30
N PRO A 46 7.68 13.22 11.46
CA PRO A 46 6.79 12.07 11.61
C PRO A 46 5.31 12.40 11.49
N VAL A 47 4.91 13.65 11.77
CA VAL A 47 3.49 14.06 11.72
C VAL A 47 3.12 14.71 10.40
N LEU A 48 3.95 15.63 9.91
CA LEU A 48 3.62 16.44 8.73
C LEU A 48 4.19 15.87 7.42
N GLY A 49 5.22 15.03 7.51
CA GLY A 49 6.03 14.62 6.36
C GLY A 49 6.78 15.79 5.73
N ILE A 50 7.40 15.51 4.58
CA ILE A 50 8.16 16.48 3.76
C ILE A 50 7.31 17.12 2.66
N GLY A 51 6.05 16.71 2.50
CA GLY A 51 5.13 17.20 1.48
C GLY A 51 5.10 16.35 0.20
N PRO A 52 4.13 16.62 -0.68
CA PRO A 52 3.91 15.85 -1.91
C PRO A 52 5.10 15.96 -2.87
N ASP A 53 5.49 14.83 -3.45
CA ASP A 53 6.67 14.68 -4.33
C ASP A 53 8.00 15.12 -3.70
N GLY A 54 8.03 15.29 -2.37
CA GLY A 54 9.22 15.71 -1.64
C GLY A 54 10.29 14.62 -1.55
N PHE A 55 9.90 13.34 -1.62
CA PHE A 55 10.84 12.23 -1.48
C PHE A 55 11.89 12.24 -2.60
N GLY A 56 11.46 12.36 -3.86
CA GLY A 56 12.38 12.42 -5.00
C GLY A 56 13.30 13.63 -4.99
N ALA A 57 12.88 14.72 -4.35
CA ALA A 57 13.70 15.93 -4.21
C ALA A 57 14.74 15.82 -3.10
N LEU A 58 14.47 15.08 -2.02
CA LEU A 58 15.28 15.06 -0.80
C LEU A 58 16.07 13.77 -0.58
N SER A 59 15.69 12.65 -1.20
CA SER A 59 16.43 11.38 -1.10
C SER A 59 17.81 11.48 -1.76
N GLU A 60 18.84 11.11 -1.00
CA GLU A 60 20.23 11.03 -1.48
C GLU A 60 20.37 9.92 -2.52
N THR A 61 19.77 8.76 -2.25
CA THR A 61 19.79 7.60 -3.17
C THR A 61 19.16 7.93 -4.53
N VAL A 62 18.08 8.74 -4.55
CA VAL A 62 17.47 9.23 -5.80
C VAL A 62 18.40 10.17 -6.56
N ARG A 63 19.05 11.11 -5.86
CA ARG A 63 19.98 12.09 -6.47
C ARG A 63 21.18 11.41 -7.11
N ASP A 64 21.69 10.36 -6.48
CA ASP A 64 22.88 9.63 -6.94
C ASP A 64 22.57 8.58 -8.03
N THR A 65 21.30 8.40 -8.39
CA THR A 65 20.87 7.40 -9.38
C THR A 65 20.23 8.06 -10.60
N PRO A 66 20.98 8.25 -11.70
CA PRO A 66 20.44 8.79 -12.94
C PRO A 66 19.26 7.96 -13.47
N GLY A 67 18.16 8.64 -13.81
CA GLY A 67 16.95 7.99 -14.35
C GLY A 67 16.02 7.37 -13.31
N SER A 68 16.24 7.62 -12.01
CA SER A 68 15.30 7.26 -10.95
C SER A 68 13.91 7.86 -11.19
N ASP A 69 12.84 7.13 -10.85
CA ASP A 69 11.46 7.61 -10.92
C ASP A 69 11.05 8.45 -9.70
N GLY A 70 12.00 8.70 -8.79
CA GLY A 70 11.83 9.56 -7.62
C GLY A 70 10.96 8.96 -6.53
N LYS A 71 10.76 7.63 -6.49
CA LYS A 71 9.88 6.97 -5.53
C LYS A 71 10.61 5.94 -4.67
N PRO A 72 10.18 5.73 -3.42
CA PRO A 72 10.76 4.70 -2.57
C PRO A 72 10.30 3.28 -2.97
N HIS A 73 9.38 3.14 -3.93
CA HIS A 73 8.77 1.86 -4.30
C HIS A 73 8.19 1.08 -3.11
N SER A 74 7.55 1.79 -2.18
CA SER A 74 6.73 1.24 -1.12
C SER A 74 5.71 2.31 -0.75
N ALA A 75 4.42 2.07 -1.03
CA ALA A 75 3.38 3.06 -0.78
C ALA A 75 3.31 3.50 0.70
N PRO A 76 3.43 2.60 1.70
CA PRO A 76 3.48 3.00 3.10
C PRO A 76 4.67 3.89 3.44
N LEU A 77 5.87 3.60 2.91
CA LEU A 77 7.06 4.42 3.15
C LEU A 77 6.97 5.77 2.44
N GLN A 78 6.38 5.82 1.25
CA GLN A 78 6.10 7.08 0.56
C GLN A 78 5.11 7.95 1.34
N LEU A 79 4.02 7.36 1.84
CA LEU A 79 3.07 8.09 2.69
C LEU A 79 3.71 8.55 4.00
N ALA A 80 4.57 7.72 4.60
CA ALA A 80 5.26 8.06 5.83
C ALA A 80 6.20 9.25 5.64
N SER A 81 7.00 9.26 4.57
CA SER A 81 7.94 10.35 4.31
C SER A 81 7.22 11.62 3.87
N GLU A 82 6.23 11.52 2.95
CA GLU A 82 5.58 12.69 2.33
C GLU A 82 4.41 13.25 3.14
N GLN A 83 3.64 12.40 3.83
CA GLN A 83 2.42 12.78 4.56
C GLN A 83 2.48 12.47 6.07
N GLY A 84 3.59 11.92 6.56
CA GLY A 84 3.73 11.48 7.93
C GLY A 84 2.93 10.21 8.27
N LEU A 85 3.01 9.83 9.56
CA LEU A 85 2.24 8.75 10.14
C LEU A 85 0.71 8.90 9.96
N PRO A 86 0.10 10.11 9.95
CA PRO A 86 -1.31 10.26 9.63
C PRO A 86 -1.69 9.70 8.24
N GLY A 87 -0.87 9.91 7.21
CA GLY A 87 -1.11 9.37 5.88
C GLY A 87 -1.13 7.83 5.88
N VAL A 88 -0.17 7.21 6.57
CA VAL A 88 -0.11 5.74 6.74
C VAL A 88 -1.32 5.23 7.53
N ALA A 89 -1.71 5.93 8.59
CA ALA A 89 -2.86 5.58 9.42
C ALA A 89 -4.17 5.65 8.62
N LEU A 90 -4.36 6.68 7.79
CA LEU A 90 -5.52 6.81 6.92
C LEU A 90 -5.59 5.71 5.87
N LEU A 91 -4.46 5.34 5.25
CA LEU A 91 -4.41 4.21 4.33
C LEU A 91 -4.79 2.89 5.04
N GLY A 92 -4.23 2.65 6.22
CA GLY A 92 -4.55 1.48 7.04
C GLY A 92 -6.03 1.45 7.42
N ALA A 93 -6.58 2.58 7.85
CA ALA A 93 -7.98 2.74 8.21
C ALA A 93 -8.90 2.49 7.00
N ALA A 94 -8.57 3.03 5.82
CA ALA A 94 -9.32 2.80 4.59
C ALA A 94 -9.35 1.32 4.21
N PHE A 95 -8.19 0.64 4.26
CA PHE A 95 -8.12 -0.79 4.00
C PHE A 95 -8.95 -1.61 4.99
N CYS A 96 -8.81 -1.35 6.29
CA CYS A 96 -9.60 -2.00 7.33
C CYS A 96 -11.10 -1.75 7.15
N TRP A 97 -11.49 -0.52 6.80
CA TRP A 97 -12.87 -0.17 6.50
C TRP A 97 -13.42 -0.99 5.34
N THR A 98 -12.64 -1.14 4.25
CA THR A 98 -13.04 -1.98 3.11
C THR A 98 -13.25 -3.43 3.52
N LEU A 99 -12.39 -4.01 4.36
CA LEU A 99 -12.57 -5.37 4.87
C LEU A 99 -13.82 -5.51 5.74
N VAL A 100 -14.10 -4.51 6.60
CA VAL A 100 -15.32 -4.47 7.40
C VAL A 100 -16.56 -4.34 6.52
N ALA A 101 -16.52 -3.49 5.49
CA ALA A 101 -17.62 -3.34 4.53
C ALA A 101 -17.88 -4.65 3.75
N LEU A 102 -16.83 -5.34 3.34
CA LEU A 102 -16.91 -6.68 2.73
C LEU A 102 -17.53 -7.70 3.69
N SER A 103 -17.11 -7.71 4.95
CA SER A 103 -17.67 -8.63 5.97
C SER A 103 -19.16 -8.40 6.23
N ARG A 104 -19.66 -7.20 5.94
CA ARG A 104 -21.08 -6.81 6.07
C ARG A 104 -21.83 -6.82 4.74
N SER A 105 -21.20 -7.27 3.66
CA SER A 105 -21.79 -7.23 2.33
C SER A 105 -22.91 -8.27 2.19
N PRO A 106 -24.05 -7.92 1.54
CA PRO A 106 -25.11 -8.87 1.22
C PRO A 106 -24.76 -9.77 0.00
N ARG A 107 -23.57 -9.66 -0.58
CA ARG A 107 -23.11 -10.52 -1.68
C ARG A 107 -22.82 -11.95 -1.21
N SER A 108 -22.78 -12.89 -2.15
CA SER A 108 -22.45 -14.27 -1.85
C SER A 108 -21.02 -14.41 -1.30
N THR A 109 -20.80 -15.37 -0.41
CA THR A 109 -19.50 -15.63 0.23
C THR A 109 -18.34 -15.72 -0.77
N PRO A 110 -18.45 -16.40 -1.93
CA PRO A 110 -17.36 -16.46 -2.90
C PRO A 110 -16.95 -15.09 -3.45
N VAL A 111 -17.91 -14.19 -3.70
CA VAL A 111 -17.65 -12.83 -4.20
C VAL A 111 -16.90 -12.02 -3.13
N VAL A 112 -17.35 -12.10 -1.88
CA VAL A 112 -16.72 -11.38 -0.77
C VAL A 112 -15.28 -11.87 -0.54
N LEU A 113 -15.06 -13.19 -0.54
CA LEU A 113 -13.74 -13.78 -0.32
C LEU A 113 -12.76 -13.46 -1.46
N THR A 114 -13.21 -13.56 -2.71
CA THR A 114 -12.36 -13.25 -3.88
C THR A 114 -11.99 -11.77 -3.93
N ALA A 115 -12.93 -10.86 -3.65
CA ALA A 115 -12.66 -9.43 -3.53
C ALA A 115 -11.67 -9.13 -2.39
N GLY A 116 -11.91 -9.71 -1.20
CA GLY A 116 -11.04 -9.55 -0.03
C GLY A 116 -9.62 -10.06 -0.29
N ALA A 117 -9.48 -11.24 -0.91
CA ALA A 117 -8.18 -11.80 -1.27
C ALA A 117 -7.45 -10.90 -2.28
N SER A 118 -8.14 -10.43 -3.32
CA SER A 118 -7.56 -9.56 -4.35
C SER A 118 -7.05 -8.23 -3.77
N LEU A 119 -7.85 -7.59 -2.91
CA LEU A 119 -7.46 -6.35 -2.23
C LEU A 119 -6.30 -6.56 -1.24
N THR A 120 -6.25 -7.71 -0.58
CA THR A 120 -5.14 -8.07 0.32
C THR A 120 -3.84 -8.29 -0.45
N VAL A 121 -3.90 -8.97 -1.61
CA VAL A 121 -2.75 -9.12 -2.51
C VAL A 121 -2.29 -7.75 -3.01
N LEU A 122 -3.22 -6.88 -3.42
CA LEU A 122 -2.87 -5.51 -3.82
C LEU A 122 -2.19 -4.75 -2.68
N ALA A 123 -2.70 -4.83 -1.45
CA ALA A 123 -2.09 -4.20 -0.28
C ALA A 123 -0.67 -4.73 -0.01
N ALA A 124 -0.43 -6.03 -0.21
CA ALA A 124 0.90 -6.61 -0.11
C ALA A 124 1.85 -6.07 -1.20
N LEU A 125 1.39 -6.02 -2.46
CA LEU A 125 2.16 -5.46 -3.58
C LEU A 125 2.47 -3.97 -3.37
N ALA A 126 1.53 -3.21 -2.84
CA ALA A 126 1.73 -1.81 -2.47
C ALA A 126 2.73 -1.64 -1.31
N GLY A 127 2.89 -2.64 -0.45
CA GLY A 127 3.89 -2.63 0.62
C GLY A 127 5.33 -2.67 0.12
N VAL A 128 5.58 -3.35 -1.01
CA VAL A 128 6.92 -3.56 -1.60
C VAL A 128 7.09 -2.89 -2.97
N GLY A 129 6.10 -2.10 -3.39
CA GLY A 129 6.06 -1.45 -4.68
C GLY A 129 5.27 -0.15 -4.66
N ASN A 130 5.14 0.46 -5.84
CA ASN A 130 4.40 1.70 -6.07
C ASN A 130 3.05 1.44 -6.78
N ALA A 131 2.44 0.27 -6.55
CA ALA A 131 1.20 -0.13 -7.23
C ALA A 131 0.08 0.92 -7.10
N LEU A 132 -0.04 1.55 -5.92
CA LEU A 132 -1.04 2.59 -5.66
C LEU A 132 -0.71 3.95 -6.31
N SER A 133 0.50 4.15 -6.80
CA SER A 133 0.88 5.36 -7.55
C SER A 133 0.33 5.36 -8.98
N PHE A 134 -0.21 4.23 -9.45
CA PHE A 134 -0.86 4.13 -10.75
C PHE A 134 -2.38 4.34 -10.59
N PRO A 135 -2.95 5.44 -11.12
CA PRO A 135 -4.37 5.74 -10.95
C PRO A 135 -5.30 4.60 -11.39
N GLN A 136 -4.93 3.88 -12.45
CA GLN A 136 -5.69 2.74 -12.97
C GLN A 136 -5.87 1.64 -11.91
N VAL A 137 -4.83 1.38 -11.11
CA VAL A 137 -4.87 0.36 -10.05
C VAL A 137 -5.80 0.81 -8.93
N THR A 138 -5.72 2.07 -8.51
CA THR A 138 -6.57 2.63 -7.45
C THR A 138 -8.04 2.69 -7.88
N VAL A 139 -8.31 3.05 -9.14
CA VAL A 139 -9.67 3.02 -9.72
C VAL A 139 -10.21 1.59 -9.76
N ALA A 140 -9.42 0.62 -10.23
CA ALA A 140 -9.84 -0.78 -10.28
C ALA A 140 -10.12 -1.35 -8.88
N ALA A 141 -9.30 -1.02 -7.89
CA ALA A 141 -9.50 -1.41 -6.50
C ALA A 141 -10.79 -0.80 -5.92
N GLY A 142 -11.03 0.49 -6.17
CA GLY A 142 -12.25 1.18 -5.75
C GLY A 142 -13.50 0.58 -6.41
N LEU A 143 -13.44 0.29 -7.71
CA LEU A 143 -14.54 -0.36 -8.42
C LEU A 143 -14.83 -1.76 -7.87
N LEU A 144 -13.79 -2.57 -7.65
CA LEU A 144 -13.93 -3.90 -7.07
C LEU A 144 -14.58 -3.85 -5.68
N ALA A 145 -14.10 -2.96 -4.81
CA ALA A 145 -14.67 -2.76 -3.49
C ALA A 145 -16.13 -2.27 -3.56
N GLY A 146 -16.44 -1.32 -4.43
CA GLY A 146 -17.79 -0.79 -4.62
C GLY A 146 -18.77 -1.86 -5.12
N VAL A 147 -18.39 -2.62 -6.15
CA VAL A 147 -19.22 -3.71 -6.67
C VAL A 147 -19.37 -4.81 -5.63
N ALA A 148 -18.33 -5.19 -4.91
CA ALA A 148 -18.40 -6.27 -3.93
C ALA A 148 -19.20 -5.90 -2.66
N THR A 149 -19.43 -4.61 -2.40
CA THR A 149 -20.17 -4.11 -1.23
C THR A 149 -21.57 -3.60 -1.56
N SER A 150 -21.91 -3.41 -2.84
CA SER A 150 -23.22 -2.88 -3.22
C SER A 150 -24.35 -3.89 -3.06
N ARG A 151 -25.54 -3.40 -2.74
CA ARG A 151 -26.75 -4.22 -2.64
C ARG A 151 -27.13 -4.79 -4.02
N PRO A 152 -27.48 -6.08 -4.14
CA PRO A 152 -28.00 -6.64 -5.37
C PRO A 152 -29.25 -5.89 -5.84
N LEU A 153 -29.37 -5.64 -7.14
CA LEU A 153 -30.60 -5.11 -7.72
C LEU A 153 -31.63 -6.25 -7.72
N THR A 154 -32.63 -6.16 -6.85
CA THR A 154 -33.80 -7.04 -6.92
C THR A 154 -34.66 -6.55 -8.08
N TYR A 155 -34.54 -7.19 -9.25
CA TYR A 155 -35.50 -6.94 -10.33
C TYR A 155 -36.85 -7.44 -9.83
N GLY A 156 -37.81 -6.52 -9.68
CA GLY A 156 -39.14 -6.85 -9.18
C GLY A 156 -39.73 -7.99 -10.00
N THR A 157 -40.18 -9.04 -9.31
CA THR A 157 -41.04 -10.06 -9.90
C THR A 157 -42.23 -9.32 -10.52
N ILE A 158 -42.32 -9.32 -11.84
CA ILE A 158 -43.52 -8.87 -12.54
C ILE A 158 -44.66 -9.76 -12.00
N PRO A 159 -45.74 -9.20 -11.44
CA PRO A 159 -46.87 -10.02 -11.03
C PRO A 159 -47.38 -10.78 -12.26
N GLU A 160 -47.41 -12.11 -12.17
CA GLU A 160 -48.09 -12.97 -13.14
C GLU A 160 -49.56 -12.51 -13.27
N PRO A 161 -50.11 -12.45 -14.49
CA PRO A 161 -51.44 -11.90 -14.76
C PRO A 161 -52.58 -12.74 -14.16
#